data_AF-A0A9X3QJA9-F1
#
_entry.id   AF-A0A9X3QJA9-F1
#
_cell.length_a   1.000
_cell.length_b   1.000
_cell.length_c   1.000
_cell.angle_alpha   90.00
_cell.angle_beta   90.00
_cell.angle_gamma   90.00
#
_symmetry.space_group_name_H-M   'P 1'
#
loop_
_entity.id
_entity.type
_entity.pdbx_description
1 polymer ?
#
loop_
_entity_poly.entity_id
_entity_poly.type
_entity_poly.pdbx_seq_one_letter_code
_entity_poly.pdbx_strand_id
1 'polypeptide(L)' 'MPVLAFLPEFVVKDKVKRSSEPKVTEEDVKNIRALHKSGMSYRQLGHKYEISHEMCRRICVGYCYKEVF' A
#
# COMPACT_ATOMS: atom_id res chain seq x y z
N MET A 1 -40.70 30.85 21.04
CA MET A 1 -40.57 29.90 19.92
C MET A 1 -39.55 28.83 20.31
N PRO A 2 -39.84 27.52 20.22
CA PRO A 2 -38.86 26.51 20.59
C PRO A 2 -37.83 26.36 19.45
N VAL A 3 -36.54 26.38 19.81
CA VAL A 3 -35.44 26.14 18.88
C VAL A 3 -35.30 24.63 18.74
N LEU A 4 -35.56 24.10 17.54
CA LEU A 4 -35.34 22.70 17.22
C LEU A 4 -33.82 22.45 17.20
N ALA A 5 -33.30 21.76 18.22
CA ALA A 5 -31.90 21.37 18.29
C ALA A 5 -31.60 20.32 17.21
N PHE A 6 -30.94 20.74 16.13
CA PHE A 6 -30.42 19.84 15.11
C PHE A 6 -29.11 19.23 15.63
N LEU A 7 -29.19 18.04 16.23
CA LEU A 7 -28.02 17.24 16.57
C LEU A 7 -27.67 16.40 15.33
N PRO A 8 -26.57 16.69 14.61
CA PRO A 8 -26.14 15.81 13.53
C PRO A 8 -25.73 14.46 14.13
N GLU A 9 -26.44 13.40 13.75
CA GLU A 9 -26.03 12.02 14.02
C GLU A 9 -24.77 11.73 13.20
N PHE A 10 -23.60 11.92 13.81
CA PHE A 10 -22.35 11.49 13.20
C PHE A 10 -22.27 9.97 13.26
N VAL A 11 -22.45 9.31 12.13
CA VAL A 11 -22.15 7.87 12.00
C VAL A 11 -20.63 7.71 12.03
N VAL A 12 -20.09 7.43 13.22
CA VAL A 12 -18.68 7.09 13.40
C VAL A 12 -18.48 5.70 12.78
N LYS A 13 -17.97 5.65 11.54
CA LYS A 13 -17.52 4.39 10.94
C LYS A 13 -16.40 3.82 11.81
N ASP A 14 -16.54 2.55 12.20
CA ASP A 14 -15.54 1.83 12.99
C ASP A 14 -14.12 2.03 12.44
N LYS A 15 -13.16 2.13 13.35
CA LYS A 15 -11.74 2.19 12.99
C LYS A 15 -11.40 0.93 12.19
N VAL A 16 -11.12 1.10 10.90
CA VAL A 16 -10.69 0.01 10.01
C VAL A 16 -9.52 -0.73 10.67
N LYS A 17 -9.75 -2.00 11.04
CA LYS A 17 -8.70 -2.86 11.60
C LYS A 17 -7.65 -3.06 10.51
N ARG A 18 -6.44 -2.53 10.72
CA ARG A 18 -5.32 -2.78 9.80
C ARG A 18 -4.98 -4.26 9.88
N SER A 19 -5.08 -4.99 8.77
CA SER A 19 -4.55 -6.34 8.67
C SER A 19 -3.02 -6.28 8.81
N SER A 20 -2.46 -7.24 9.54
CA SER A 20 -1.00 -7.41 9.68
C SER A 20 -0.40 -8.25 8.55
N GLU A 21 -1.22 -8.67 7.58
CA GLU A 21 -0.78 -9.50 6.48
C GLU A 21 0.08 -8.70 5.49
N PRO A 22 1.22 -9.26 5.06
CA PRO A 22 2.05 -8.62 4.05
C PRO A 22 1.27 -8.54 2.73
N LYS A 23 1.16 -7.33 2.19
CA LYS A 23 0.49 -7.07 0.90
C LYS A 23 1.21 -7.66 -0.31
N VAL A 24 2.44 -8.13 -0.12
CA VAL A 24 3.38 -8.46 -1.20
C VAL A 24 3.86 -9.89 -0.99
N THR A 25 3.68 -10.73 -2.00
CA THR A 25 4.20 -12.10 -2.03
C THR A 25 5.62 -12.15 -2.59
N GLU A 26 6.29 -13.28 -2.44
CA GLU A 26 7.64 -13.47 -3.00
C GLU A 26 7.67 -13.41 -4.54
N GLU A 27 6.59 -13.87 -5.19
CA GLU A 27 6.44 -13.80 -6.64
C GLU A 27 6.30 -12.34 -7.11
N ASP A 28 5.54 -11.52 -6.37
CA ASP A 28 5.42 -10.09 -6.65
C ASP A 28 6.76 -9.38 -6.56
N VAL A 29 7.60 -9.74 -5.58
CA VAL A 29 8.95 -9.20 -5.43
C VAL A 29 9.81 -9.46 -6.67
N LYS A 30 9.79 -10.68 -7.21
CA LYS A 30 10.51 -11.03 -8.44
C LYS A 30 10.00 -10.24 -9.63
N ASN A 31 8.68 -10.13 -9.76
CA ASN A 31 8.03 -9.35 -10.82
C ASN A 31 8.39 -7.86 -10.73
N ILE A 32 8.34 -7.25 -9.55
CA ILE A 32 8.72 -5.84 -9.34
C ILE A 32 10.16 -5.58 -9.77
N ARG A 33 11.09 -6.49 -9.46
CA ARG A 33 12.49 -6.37 -9.87
C ARG A 33 12.65 -6.50 -11.39
N ALA A 34 11.96 -7.44 -12.03
CA ALA A 34 11.98 -7.60 -13.48
C ALA A 34 11.40 -6.38 -14.21
N LEU A 35 10.27 -5.86 -13.73
CA LEU A 35 9.59 -4.69 -14.27
C LEU A 35 10.39 -3.39 -14.08
N HIS A 36 11.11 -3.26 -12.96
CA HIS A 36 12.05 -2.15 -12.79
C HIS A 36 13.23 -2.26 -13.76
N LYS A 37 13.78 -3.45 -13.99
CA LYS A 37 14.83 -3.68 -15.01
C LYS A 37 14.35 -3.34 -16.43
N SER A 38 13.06 -3.52 -16.72
CA SER A 38 12.47 -3.09 -18.00
C SER A 38 12.21 -1.58 -18.11
N GLY A 39 12.58 -0.79 -17.09
CA GLY A 39 12.49 0.68 -17.11
C GLY A 39 11.19 1.27 -16.57
N MET A 40 10.34 0.49 -15.88
CA MET A 40 9.17 1.09 -15.22
C MET A 40 9.56 1.88 -13.97
N SER A 41 8.86 3.01 -13.77
CA SER A 41 9.07 3.87 -12.62
C SER A 41 8.49 3.26 -11.33
N TYR A 42 9.10 3.59 -10.18
CA TYR A 42 8.60 3.16 -8.86
C TYR A 42 7.16 3.60 -8.59
N ARG A 43 6.76 4.73 -9.16
CA ARG A 43 5.41 5.28 -8.99
C ARG A 43 4.37 4.40 -9.69
N GLN A 44 4.66 3.96 -10.91
CA GLN A 44 3.80 3.02 -11.66
C GLN A 44 3.73 1.65 -10.97
N LEU A 45 4.85 1.15 -10.45
CA LEU A 45 4.89 -0.11 -9.69
C LEU A 45 4.07 -0.02 -8.41
N GLY A 46 4.18 1.09 -7.68
CA GLY A 46 3.38 1.32 -6.47
C GLY A 46 1.89 1.33 -6.74
N HIS A 47 1.45 1.94 -7.85
CA HIS A 47 0.05 1.90 -8.27
C HIS A 47 -0.41 0.48 -8.66
N LYS A 48 0.42 -0.28 -9.37
CA LYS A 48 0.06 -1.62 -9.85
C LYS A 48 -0.13 -2.64 -8.71
N TYR A 49 0.68 -2.53 -7.67
CA TYR A 49 0.68 -3.47 -6.54
C TYR A 49 0.07 -2.88 -5.25
N GLU A 50 -0.50 -1.67 -5.32
CA GLU A 50 -1.04 -0.92 -4.17
C GLU A 50 -0.04 -0.75 -3.00
N ILE A 51 1.22 -0.50 -3.36
CA ILE A 51 2.33 -0.33 -2.42
C ILE A 51 2.87 1.12 -2.51
N SER A 52 3.42 1.62 -1.40
CA SER A 52 4.17 2.88 -1.43
C SER A 52 5.37 2.78 -2.38
N HIS A 53 5.62 3.87 -3.11
CA HIS A 53 6.82 4.02 -3.95
C HIS A 53 8.13 3.82 -3.18
N GLU A 54 8.15 4.17 -1.88
CA GLU A 54 9.30 3.93 -1.01
C GLU A 54 9.56 2.44 -0.80
N MET A 55 8.49 1.64 -0.68
CA MET A 55 8.60 0.19 -0.54
C MET A 55 9.11 -0.45 -1.83
N CYS A 56 8.64 0.00 -3.00
CA CYS A 56 9.20 -0.44 -4.28
C CYS A 56 10.71 -0.18 -4.36
N ARG A 57 11.18 1.01 -3.91
CA ARG A 57 12.62 1.31 -3.83
C ARG A 57 13.35 0.32 -2.91
N ARG A 58 12.82 0.05 -1.71
CA ARG A 58 13.44 -0.89 -0.76
C ARG A 58 13.53 -2.32 -1.30
N ILE A 59 12.51 -2.75 -2.06
CA ILE A 59 12.49 -4.06 -2.74
C ILE A 59 13.55 -4.13 -3.84
N CYS A 60 13.69 -3.08 -4.65
CA CYS A 60 14.67 -3.02 -5.74
C CYS A 60 16.12 -2.91 -5.23
N VAL A 61 16.35 -2.19 -4.12
CA VAL A 61 17.68 -2.03 -3.50
C VAL A 61 18.08 -3.28 -2.69
N GLY A 62 17.15 -4.20 -2.43
CA GLY A 62 17.41 -5.40 -1.63
C GLY A 62 17.51 -5.12 -0.12
N TYR A 63 16.96 -4.01 0.36
CA TYR A 63 16.82 -3.76 1.80
C TYR A 63 15.77 -4.69 2.42
N CYS A 64 14.72 -5.00 1.65
CA CYS A 64 13.65 -5.91 2.02
C CYS A 64 13.66 -7.14 1.10
N TYR A 65 13.17 -8.29 1.60
CA TYR A 65 13.12 -9.57 0.88
C TYR A 65 14.48 -9.98 0.28
N LYS A 66 15.53 -10.02 1.11
CA LYS A 66 16.90 -10.38 0.71
C LYS A 66 17.03 -11.81 0.20
N GLU A 67 16.20 -12.71 0.73
CA GLU A 67 16.28 -14.14 0.41
C GLU A 67 15.56 -14.51 -0.89
N VAL A 68 14.72 -13.60 -1.39
CA VAL A 68 14.04 -13.76 -2.68
C VAL A 68 14.97 -13.23 -3.76
N PHE A 69 15.53 -14.10 -4.60
CA PHE A 69 16.39 -13.75 -5.74
C PHE A 69 15.62 -13.60 -7.04
#